data_AF-A0A846HB21-F1
#
_entry.id   AF-A0A846HB21-F1
#
_cell.length_a   1.000
_cell.length_b   1.000
_cell.length_c   1.000
_cell.angle_alpha   90.00
_cell.angle_beta   90.00
_cell.angle_gamma   90.00
#
_symmetry.space_group_name_H-M   'P 1'
#
loop_
_entity.id
_entity.type
_entity.pdbx_description
1 polymer ?
#
loop_
_entity_poly.entity_id
_entity_poly.type
_entity_poly.pdbx_seq_one_letter_code
_entity_poly.pdbx_strand_id
1 'polypeptide(L)'
;MYGKTYHIQNGYANWGGGYLDTCNHAAGNKYDVSTANTPTRAQGTGTWKIVSASGKQNGTPVLVGDNIYLQNQYQGDGGYLDTCNNATTGNKYDVSTANTPTRAQGTGTWKIISSGKQNGTPVLLNDDIYLQNQYQGDGGYLDTRNQATGNKYDVSTSNTKERDNGSTHWRFIDL
;
A
#
# COMPACT_ATOMS: atom_id res chain seq x y z
N MET A 1 13.54 6.31 -1.43
CA MET A 1 14.73 5.42 -1.38
C MET A 1 14.33 4.02 -0.94
N TYR A 2 14.90 3.00 -1.59
CA TYR A 2 14.77 1.61 -1.18
C TYR A 2 15.43 1.35 0.18
N GLY A 3 14.83 0.46 0.97
CA GLY A 3 15.29 0.11 2.31
C GLY A 3 14.88 1.08 3.41
N LYS A 4 14.43 2.30 3.06
CA LYS A 4 13.89 3.28 4.02
C LYS A 4 12.41 2.97 4.32
N THR A 5 12.01 3.36 5.53
CA THR A 5 10.64 3.29 6.03
C THR A 5 9.91 4.63 5.88
N TYR A 6 8.60 4.58 5.69
CA TYR A 6 7.73 5.73 5.50
C TYR A 6 6.38 5.46 6.16
N HIS A 7 5.63 6.54 6.37
CA HIS A 7 4.18 6.47 6.47
C HIS A 7 3.58 6.64 5.07
N ILE A 8 2.41 6.05 4.84
CA ILE A 8 1.75 6.10 3.53
C ILE A 8 0.37 6.69 3.76
N GLN A 9 0.13 7.91 3.26
CA GLN A 9 -1.11 8.64 3.50
C GLN A 9 -2.03 8.55 2.29
N ASN A 10 -3.32 8.32 2.54
CA ASN A 10 -4.34 8.24 1.52
C ASN A 10 -4.91 9.63 1.16
N GLY A 11 -5.18 9.85 -0.13
CA GLY A 11 -5.64 11.11 -0.71
C GLY A 11 -7.12 11.40 -0.54
N TYR A 12 -7.93 10.44 -0.08
CA TYR A 12 -9.38 10.62 0.08
C TYR A 12 -9.71 11.87 0.88
N ALA A 13 -10.68 12.64 0.41
CA ALA A 13 -11.15 13.85 1.09
C ALA A 13 -10.02 14.83 1.44
N ASN A 14 -9.22 15.21 0.42
CA ASN A 14 -8.08 16.11 0.55
C ASN A 14 -7.01 15.61 1.53
N TRP A 15 -6.51 14.39 1.31
CA TRP A 15 -5.53 13.72 2.18
C TRP A 15 -6.06 13.41 3.60
N GLY A 16 -7.38 13.47 3.78
CA GLY A 16 -8.10 13.09 4.99
C GLY A 16 -8.33 11.58 5.14
N GLY A 17 -7.97 10.77 4.13
CA GLY A 17 -8.18 9.32 4.09
C GLY A 17 -7.43 8.51 5.14
N GLY A 18 -6.50 9.13 5.88
CA GLY A 18 -5.72 8.48 6.93
C GLY A 18 -4.44 7.84 6.39
N TYR A 19 -3.82 6.99 7.22
CA TYR A 19 -2.52 6.38 6.97
C TYR A 19 -2.65 4.86 6.89
N LEU A 20 -2.01 4.24 5.90
CA LEU A 20 -2.00 2.79 5.72
C LEU A 20 -1.47 2.10 6.98
N ASP A 21 -2.22 1.16 7.52
CA ASP A 21 -2.00 0.59 8.83
C ASP A 21 -2.35 -0.91 8.84
N THR A 22 -1.50 -1.72 9.47
CA THR A 22 -1.87 -3.10 9.81
C THR A 22 -2.75 -3.12 11.06
N CYS A 23 -3.79 -3.94 11.03
CA CYS A 23 -4.73 -4.08 12.13
C CYS A 23 -5.23 -5.52 12.22
N ASN A 24 -5.51 -6.01 13.43
CA ASN A 24 -6.11 -7.33 13.69
C ASN A 24 -5.41 -8.50 12.97
N HIS A 25 -5.81 -9.73 13.26
CA HIS A 25 -5.31 -10.87 12.50
C HIS A 25 -6.19 -11.11 11.28
N ALA A 26 -5.57 -11.25 10.12
CA ALA A 26 -6.27 -11.60 8.90
C ALA A 26 -6.66 -13.07 8.88
N ALA A 27 -7.85 -13.37 8.35
CA ALA A 27 -8.25 -14.75 8.08
C ALA A 27 -7.40 -15.35 6.94
N GLY A 28 -6.50 -16.28 7.27
CA GLY A 28 -5.66 -16.98 6.29
C GLY A 28 -4.43 -16.21 5.81
N ASN A 29 -4.14 -15.05 6.41
CA ASN A 29 -2.93 -14.24 6.19
C ASN A 29 -2.42 -13.72 7.55
N LYS A 30 -1.49 -12.75 7.58
CA LYS A 30 -0.84 -12.32 8.83
C LYS A 30 -1.68 -11.29 9.60
N TYR A 31 -1.91 -10.12 9.00
CA TYR A 31 -2.71 -9.03 9.57
C TYR A 31 -3.62 -8.41 8.52
N ASP A 32 -4.78 -7.89 8.91
CA ASP A 32 -5.62 -7.10 8.00
C ASP A 32 -4.96 -5.73 7.77
N VAL A 33 -5.40 -5.05 6.72
CA VAL A 33 -4.91 -3.71 6.39
C VAL A 33 -6.10 -2.76 6.27
N SER A 34 -5.98 -1.62 6.94
CA SER A 34 -6.95 -0.53 6.90
C SER A 34 -6.18 0.80 6.90
N THR A 35 -6.90 1.91 7.00
CA THR A 35 -6.30 3.21 7.33
C THR A 35 -6.59 3.61 8.77
N ALA A 36 -5.65 4.33 9.37
CA ALA A 36 -5.77 4.94 10.69
C ALA A 36 -5.75 6.47 10.63
N ASN A 37 -6.32 7.12 11.64
CA ASN A 37 -6.27 8.59 11.75
C ASN A 37 -4.85 9.13 11.96
N THR A 38 -3.98 8.35 12.60
CA THR A 38 -2.59 8.70 12.87
C THR A 38 -1.67 7.58 12.37
N PRO A 39 -0.47 7.90 11.85
CA PRO A 39 0.45 6.88 11.37
C PRO A 39 1.09 6.04 12.49
N THR A 40 0.93 6.47 13.74
CA THR A 40 1.50 5.86 14.94
C THR A 40 0.43 5.31 15.88
N ARG A 41 -0.72 4.87 15.34
CA ARG A 41 -1.84 4.28 16.13
C ARG A 41 -1.36 3.19 17.08
N ALA A 42 -0.45 2.34 16.61
CA ALA A 42 0.34 1.44 17.42
C ALA A 42 1.78 1.36 16.87
N GLN A 43 2.71 0.90 17.70
CA GLN A 43 4.14 0.87 17.33
C GLN A 43 4.37 0.01 16.08
N GLY A 44 4.78 0.66 14.99
CA GLY A 44 5.17 0.00 13.73
C GLY A 44 4.02 -0.39 12.81
N THR A 45 2.75 -0.30 13.23
CA THR A 45 1.60 -0.73 12.41
C THR A 45 1.37 0.17 11.20
N GLY A 46 1.64 1.48 11.31
CA GLY A 46 1.57 2.43 10.20
C GLY A 46 2.91 2.69 9.50
N THR A 47 3.95 1.92 9.81
CA THR A 47 5.31 2.11 9.27
C THR A 47 5.63 1.04 8.23
N TRP A 48 6.00 1.47 7.03
CA TRP A 48 6.21 0.61 5.87
C TRP A 48 7.57 0.82 5.24
N LYS A 49 8.34 -0.26 5.08
CA LYS A 49 9.62 -0.27 4.37
C LYS A 49 9.39 -0.56 2.89
N ILE A 50 10.00 0.25 2.02
CA ILE A 50 10.00 -0.01 0.58
C ILE A 50 11.13 -0.98 0.24
N VAL A 51 10.80 -2.16 -0.27
CA VAL A 51 11.75 -3.19 -0.72
C VAL A 51 11.67 -3.34 -2.23
N SER A 52 12.81 -3.53 -2.89
CA SER A 52 12.84 -3.70 -4.35
C SER A 52 12.35 -5.08 -4.76
N ALA A 53 11.37 -5.13 -5.67
CA ALA A 53 10.95 -6.40 -6.29
C ALA A 53 11.94 -6.89 -7.36
N SER A 54 12.76 -6.00 -7.92
CA SER A 54 13.76 -6.32 -8.96
C SER A 54 15.22 -6.35 -8.44
N GLY A 55 15.44 -6.45 -7.13
CA GLY A 55 16.79 -6.54 -6.55
C GLY A 55 17.64 -5.26 -6.54
N LYS A 56 17.05 -4.06 -6.68
CA LYS A 56 17.76 -2.79 -6.48
C LYS A 56 18.25 -2.66 -5.04
N GLN A 57 19.44 -2.05 -4.88
CA GLN A 57 20.11 -1.92 -3.59
C GLN A 57 19.44 -0.91 -2.66
N ASN A 58 19.53 -1.13 -1.35
CA ASN A 58 19.10 -0.15 -0.36
C ASN A 58 19.86 1.17 -0.53
N GLY A 59 19.18 2.29 -0.29
CA GLY A 59 19.73 3.62 -0.51
C GLY A 59 19.64 4.12 -1.95
N THR A 60 19.22 3.29 -2.91
CA THR A 60 18.96 3.78 -4.28
C THR A 60 17.59 4.46 -4.37
N PRO A 61 17.40 5.42 -5.30
CA PRO A 61 16.11 6.04 -5.57
C PRO A 61 15.05 5.02 -5.98
N VAL A 62 13.83 5.23 -5.49
CA VAL A 62 12.64 4.54 -6.00
C VAL A 62 12.14 5.38 -7.16
N LEU A 63 11.90 4.75 -8.30
CA LEU A 63 11.50 5.44 -9.53
C LEU A 63 10.04 5.14 -9.87
N VAL A 64 9.39 6.08 -10.55
CA VAL A 64 8.07 5.87 -11.14
C VAL A 64 8.17 4.72 -12.15
N GLY A 65 7.23 3.80 -12.06
CA GLY A 65 7.19 2.57 -12.86
C GLY A 65 7.87 1.37 -12.18
N ASP A 66 8.55 1.57 -11.05
CA ASP A 66 9.19 0.47 -10.32
C ASP A 66 8.15 -0.47 -9.68
N ASN A 67 8.48 -1.76 -9.71
CA ASN A 67 7.81 -2.77 -8.89
C ASN A 67 8.49 -2.84 -7.52
N ILE A 68 7.68 -2.77 -6.47
CA ILE A 68 8.11 -2.76 -5.07
C ILE A 68 7.34 -3.78 -4.24
N TYR A 69 7.91 -4.13 -3.10
CA TYR A 69 7.18 -4.71 -1.98
C TYR A 69 7.10 -3.68 -0.84
N LEU A 70 6.00 -3.70 -0.10
CA LEU A 70 5.82 -2.87 1.10
C LEU A 70 5.82 -3.78 2.32
N GLN A 71 6.87 -3.71 3.13
CA GLN A 71 7.00 -4.53 4.34
C GLN A 71 6.59 -3.71 5.57
N ASN A 72 5.54 -4.15 6.26
CA ASN A 72 5.11 -3.54 7.51
C ASN A 72 6.11 -3.80 8.64
N GLN A 73 6.32 -2.82 9.52
CA GLN A 73 7.33 -2.89 10.58
C GLN A 73 6.76 -3.23 11.96
N TYR A 74 5.47 -3.59 12.06
CA TYR A 74 4.88 -4.06 13.30
C TYR A 74 5.67 -5.26 13.86
N GLN A 75 6.12 -5.15 15.12
CA GLN A 75 6.96 -6.15 15.79
C GLN A 75 8.24 -6.54 15.00
N GLY A 76 8.72 -5.68 14.10
CA GLY A 76 9.89 -5.94 13.26
C GLY A 76 9.65 -6.85 12.05
N ASP A 77 8.47 -7.48 11.95
CA ASP A 77 8.07 -8.30 10.80
C ASP A 77 6.53 -8.32 10.69
N GLY A 78 5.92 -7.21 10.28
CA GLY A 78 4.48 -7.12 10.09
C GLY A 78 3.97 -7.81 8.81
N GLY A 79 4.87 -8.44 8.04
CA GLY A 79 4.58 -9.03 6.74
C GLY A 79 4.59 -8.01 5.59
N TYR A 80 4.29 -8.48 4.39
CA TYR A 80 4.28 -7.72 3.14
C TYR A 80 2.86 -7.44 2.68
N LEU A 81 2.58 -6.22 2.22
CA LEU A 81 1.28 -5.84 1.67
C LEU A 81 0.90 -6.76 0.49
N ASP A 82 -0.21 -7.47 0.61
CA ASP A 82 -0.66 -8.52 -0.30
C ASP A 82 -2.14 -8.31 -0.65
N THR A 83 -2.49 -8.42 -1.93
CA THR A 83 -3.90 -8.63 -2.30
C THR A 83 -4.29 -10.08 -2.04
N CYS A 84 -5.45 -10.29 -1.44
CA CYS A 84 -5.94 -11.61 -1.10
C CYS A 84 -7.30 -11.90 -1.77
N ASN A 85 -8.28 -12.36 -1.00
CA ASN A 85 -9.56 -12.84 -1.50
C ASN A 85 -10.30 -11.76 -2.32
N ASN A 86 -11.33 -12.16 -3.06
CA ASN A 86 -12.19 -11.20 -3.75
C ASN A 86 -12.84 -10.26 -2.75
N ALA A 87 -12.83 -8.96 -3.04
CA ALA A 87 -13.48 -7.99 -2.18
C ALA A 87 -15.01 -8.09 -2.27
N THR A 88 -15.68 -7.93 -1.14
CA THR A 88 -17.14 -8.12 -1.04
C THR A 88 -17.96 -6.93 -1.57
N THR A 89 -17.34 -5.77 -1.83
CA THR A 89 -18.05 -4.51 -2.09
C THR A 89 -17.74 -3.86 -3.44
N GLY A 90 -17.51 -4.66 -4.48
CA GLY A 90 -17.30 -4.15 -5.86
C GLY A 90 -15.90 -3.57 -6.13
N ASN A 91 -14.98 -3.76 -5.18
CA ASN A 91 -13.54 -3.73 -5.45
C ASN A 91 -13.09 -5.11 -5.95
N LYS A 92 -11.88 -5.22 -6.51
CA LYS A 92 -11.35 -6.48 -7.04
C LYS A 92 -10.97 -7.42 -5.89
N TYR A 93 -10.02 -7.00 -5.06
CA TYR A 93 -9.44 -7.85 -4.01
C TYR A 93 -9.35 -7.11 -2.68
N ASP A 94 -9.51 -7.86 -1.60
CA ASP A 94 -9.16 -7.39 -0.26
C ASP A 94 -7.64 -7.28 -0.11
N VAL A 95 -7.18 -6.51 0.88
CA VAL A 95 -5.76 -6.31 1.14
C VAL A 95 -5.43 -6.67 2.58
N SER A 96 -4.33 -7.41 2.75
CA SER A 96 -3.82 -7.87 4.04
C SER A 96 -2.29 -7.88 3.99
N THR A 97 -1.62 -8.37 5.03
CA THR A 97 -0.19 -8.70 4.95
C THR A 97 0.05 -10.20 4.91
N ALA A 98 1.06 -10.63 4.15
CA ALA A 98 1.52 -12.00 4.05
C ALA A 98 2.95 -12.16 4.58
N ASN A 99 3.33 -13.37 5.00
CA ASN A 99 4.69 -13.64 5.49
C ASN A 99 5.76 -13.52 4.40
N THR A 100 5.38 -13.70 3.13
CA THR A 100 6.28 -13.58 1.99
C THR A 100 5.68 -12.62 0.95
N PRO A 101 6.50 -11.88 0.19
CA PRO A 101 6.02 -10.95 -0.83
C PRO A 101 5.46 -11.64 -2.08
N THR A 102 5.59 -12.96 -2.18
CA THR A 102 5.25 -13.75 -3.37
C THR A 102 4.45 -15.00 -2.98
N ARG A 103 3.42 -14.85 -2.14
CA ARG A 103 2.51 -15.94 -1.77
C ARG A 103 1.84 -16.55 -3.02
N ALA A 104 1.45 -15.68 -3.96
CA ALA A 104 1.16 -16.03 -5.33
C ALA A 104 1.82 -15.01 -6.27
N GLN A 105 1.94 -15.35 -7.56
CA GLN A 105 2.63 -14.49 -8.52
C GLN A 105 1.92 -13.13 -8.64
N GLY A 106 2.60 -12.07 -8.17
CA GLY A 106 2.17 -10.68 -8.30
C GLY A 106 1.29 -10.14 -7.17
N THR A 107 0.81 -10.98 -6.22
CA THR A 107 -0.12 -10.53 -5.17
C THR A 107 0.49 -9.57 -4.16
N GLY A 108 1.79 -9.72 -3.86
CA GLY A 108 2.53 -8.79 -3.00
C GLY A 108 3.33 -7.73 -3.77
N THR A 109 3.25 -7.71 -5.10
CA THR A 109 4.02 -6.81 -5.97
C THR A 109 3.19 -5.60 -6.34
N TRP A 110 3.70 -4.41 -6.03
CA TRP A 110 3.02 -3.15 -6.30
C TRP A 110 3.86 -2.29 -7.24
N LYS A 111 3.28 -1.86 -8.35
CA LYS A 111 3.89 -0.91 -9.27
C LYS A 111 3.55 0.50 -8.84
N ILE A 112 4.57 1.35 -8.70
CA ILE A 112 4.35 2.78 -8.43
C ILE A 112 4.04 3.49 -9.75
N ILE A 113 2.93 4.21 -9.77
CA ILE A 113 2.53 5.07 -10.88
C ILE A 113 2.38 6.48 -10.33
N SER A 114 2.82 7.50 -11.05
CA SER A 114 2.60 8.90 -10.67
C SER A 114 1.43 9.49 -11.45
N SER A 115 0.69 10.42 -10.84
CA SER A 115 -0.34 11.20 -11.53
C SER A 115 0.23 12.26 -12.48
N GLY A 116 1.49 12.67 -12.32
CA GLY A 116 2.10 13.75 -13.10
C GLY A 116 3.51 13.52 -13.61
N LYS A 117 4.19 12.44 -13.22
CA LYS A 117 5.58 12.16 -13.60
C LYS A 117 5.73 10.96 -14.53
N GLN A 118 6.75 11.00 -15.39
CA GLN A 118 7.08 9.94 -16.33
C GLN A 118 7.82 8.78 -15.64
N ASN A 119 7.74 7.57 -16.22
CA ASN A 119 8.53 6.43 -15.75
C ASN A 119 10.03 6.72 -15.74
N GLY A 120 10.74 6.17 -14.76
CA GLY A 120 12.18 6.40 -14.57
C GLY A 120 12.52 7.68 -13.80
N THR A 121 11.54 8.55 -13.52
CA THR A 121 11.75 9.71 -12.65
C THR A 121 11.71 9.30 -11.17
N PRO A 122 12.50 9.94 -10.28
CA PRO A 122 12.44 9.66 -8.85
C PRO A 122 11.08 10.01 -8.23
N VAL A 123 10.59 9.10 -7.39
CA VAL A 123 9.46 9.35 -6.48
C VAL A 123 9.98 10.09 -5.26
N LEU A 124 9.40 11.27 -5.00
CA LEU A 124 9.72 12.14 -3.88
C LEU A 124 8.64 12.04 -2.79
N LEU A 125 8.97 12.54 -1.59
CA LEU A 125 7.98 12.69 -0.54
C LEU A 125 6.85 13.60 -1.00
N ASN A 126 5.62 13.30 -0.57
CA ASN A 126 4.40 14.00 -0.94
C ASN A 126 3.99 13.95 -2.41
N ASP A 127 4.72 13.25 -3.28
CA ASP A 127 4.24 12.98 -4.63
C ASP A 127 2.91 12.23 -4.57
N ASP A 128 1.97 12.65 -5.41
CA ASP A 128 0.74 11.94 -5.64
C ASP A 128 0.98 10.72 -6.54
N ILE A 129 0.73 9.54 -5.99
CA ILE A 129 1.00 8.26 -6.61
C ILE A 129 -0.19 7.30 -6.48
N TYR A 130 -0.19 6.30 -7.36
CA TYR A 130 -1.02 5.11 -7.26
C TYR A 130 -0.12 3.89 -7.06
N LEU A 131 -0.64 2.90 -6.35
CA LEU A 131 -0.01 1.60 -6.17
C LEU A 131 -0.85 0.56 -6.90
N GLN A 132 -0.40 0.11 -8.08
CA GLN A 132 -1.10 -0.90 -8.86
C GLN A 132 -0.59 -2.29 -8.51
N ASN A 133 -1.47 -3.16 -8.03
CA ASN A 133 -1.13 -4.54 -7.77
C ASN A 133 -0.89 -5.30 -9.08
N GLN A 134 0.14 -6.17 -9.10
CA GLN A 134 0.56 -6.87 -10.32
C GLN A 134 0.00 -8.30 -10.43
N TYR A 135 -0.92 -8.71 -9.56
CA TYR A 135 -1.59 -10.00 -9.66
C TYR A 135 -2.29 -10.13 -11.01
N GLN A 136 -1.96 -11.20 -11.75
CA GLN A 136 -2.46 -11.48 -13.10
C GLN A 136 -2.28 -10.31 -14.10
N GLY A 137 -1.33 -9.40 -13.83
CA GLY A 137 -1.06 -8.22 -14.68
C GLY A 137 -1.98 -7.01 -14.47
N ASP A 138 -3.09 -7.16 -13.73
CA ASP A 138 -3.99 -6.06 -13.38
C ASP A 138 -4.80 -6.38 -12.10
N GLY A 139 -4.10 -6.42 -10.96
CA GLY A 139 -4.71 -6.66 -9.65
C GLY A 139 -5.52 -5.49 -9.10
N GLY A 140 -5.62 -4.38 -9.87
CA GLY A 140 -6.25 -3.13 -9.44
C GLY A 140 -5.33 -2.19 -8.69
N TYR A 141 -5.89 -1.08 -8.22
CA TYR A 141 -5.17 0.01 -7.55
C TYR A 141 -5.50 0.04 -6.07
N LEU A 142 -4.50 0.16 -5.20
CA LEU A 142 -4.72 0.27 -3.75
C LEU A 142 -5.70 1.41 -3.45
N ASP A 143 -6.74 1.11 -2.70
CA ASP A 143 -7.91 1.95 -2.51
C ASP A 143 -8.34 1.92 -1.05
N THR A 144 -8.92 3.02 -0.58
CA THR A 144 -9.64 3.06 0.70
C THR A 144 -11.13 3.05 0.45
N ARG A 145 -11.86 2.24 1.22
CA ARG A 145 -13.30 2.11 1.03
C ARG A 145 -14.00 1.67 2.30
N ASN A 146 -15.19 2.22 2.53
CA ASN A 146 -16.07 1.91 3.67
C ASN A 146 -15.40 2.12 5.03
N GLN A 147 -16.18 2.21 6.09
CA GLN A 147 -15.62 2.36 7.42
C GLN A 147 -15.04 1.03 7.91
N ALA A 148 -13.77 1.06 8.36
CA ALA A 148 -13.14 -0.11 8.97
C ALA A 148 -13.63 -0.31 10.40
N THR A 149 -13.78 -1.58 10.81
CA THR A 149 -14.11 -1.89 12.21
C THR A 149 -12.92 -1.57 13.10
N GLY A 150 -13.07 -0.59 13.99
CA GLY A 150 -12.02 -0.19 14.94
C GLY A 150 -10.87 0.61 14.32
N ASN A 151 -10.98 1.02 13.05
CA ASN A 151 -10.06 1.94 12.39
C ASN A 151 -10.83 2.92 11.50
N LYS A 152 -10.17 3.56 10.53
CA LYS A 152 -10.80 4.59 9.69
C LYS A 152 -11.54 4.01 8.48
N TYR A 153 -10.80 3.49 7.50
CA TYR A 153 -11.37 2.90 6.28
C TYR A 153 -10.74 1.57 5.93
N ASP A 154 -11.51 0.64 5.36
CA ASP A 154 -10.94 -0.62 4.86
C ASP A 154 -10.05 -0.34 3.65
N VAL A 155 -9.11 -1.24 3.39
CA VAL A 155 -8.20 -1.15 2.25
C VAL A 155 -8.40 -2.34 1.33
N SER A 156 -8.52 -2.08 0.04
CA SER A 156 -8.78 -3.07 -1.01
C SER A 156 -8.20 -2.58 -2.33
N THR A 157 -8.48 -3.25 -3.45
CA THR A 157 -8.07 -2.76 -4.79
C THR A 157 -9.24 -2.34 -5.67
N SER A 158 -9.20 -1.11 -6.17
CA SER A 158 -10.15 -0.57 -7.14
C SER A 158 -9.82 -1.04 -8.57
N ASN A 159 -10.86 -1.14 -9.41
CA ASN A 159 -10.71 -1.40 -10.85
C ASN A 159 -10.04 -0.24 -11.60
N THR A 160 -10.21 0.99 -11.13
CA THR A 160 -9.72 2.21 -11.77
C THR A 160 -8.76 2.96 -10.86
N LYS A 161 -7.77 3.63 -11.45
CA LYS A 161 -6.83 4.48 -10.72
C LYS A 161 -7.45 5.78 -10.24
N GLU A 162 -8.49 6.26 -10.93
CA GLU A 162 -9.25 7.45 -10.56
C GLU A 162 -10.56 7.00 -9.95
N ARG A 163 -10.80 7.40 -8.70
CA ARG A 163 -11.99 7.01 -7.98
C ARG A 163 -12.30 7.94 -6.79
N ASP A 164 -13.59 8.18 -6.57
CA ASP A 164 -14.21 8.68 -5.34
C ASP A 164 -13.33 9.63 -4.51
N ASN A 165 -13.25 10.89 -4.94
CA ASN A 165 -12.59 11.98 -4.20
C ASN A 165 -11.16 11.65 -3.71
N GLY A 166 -10.41 10.88 -4.51
CA GLY A 166 -8.99 10.59 -4.27
C GLY A 166 -8.71 9.32 -3.47
N SER A 167 -9.67 8.38 -3.37
CA SER A 167 -9.53 7.18 -2.51
C SER A 167 -8.41 6.23 -2.93
N THR A 168 -7.98 6.28 -4.18
CA THR A 168 -6.87 5.52 -4.78
C THR A 168 -5.54 6.28 -4.82
N HIS A 169 -5.53 7.54 -4.39
CA HIS A 169 -4.34 8.37 -4.34
C HIS A 169 -3.60 8.13 -3.03
N TRP A 170 -2.27 8.06 -3.12
CA TRP A 170 -1.40 7.84 -1.98
C TRP A 170 -0.17 8.73 -2.07
N ARG A 171 0.50 8.93 -0.94
CA ARG A 171 1.81 9.58 -0.88
C ARG A 171 2.67 8.99 0.22
N PHE A 172 3.97 8.95 -0.01
CA PHE A 172 4.94 8.65 1.02
C PHE A 172 5.23 9.90 1.86
N ILE A 173 5.16 9.73 3.18
CA ILE A 173 5.48 10.73 4.20
C ILE A 173 6.67 10.21 5.01
N ASP A 174 7.56 11.11 5.43
CA ASP A 174 8.65 10.73 6.33
C ASP A 174 8.11 10.33 7.72
N LEU A 175 8.92 9.64 8.52
CA LEU A 175 8.60 9.33 9.92
C LEU A 175 8.67 10.55 10.83
#